data_AF-A0A6L7PB56-F1
#
_entry.id   AF-A0A6L7PB56-F1
#
_cell.length_a   1.000
_cell.length_b   1.000
_cell.length_c   1.000
_cell.angle_alpha   90.00
_cell.angle_beta   90.00
_cell.angle_gamma   90.00
#
_symmetry.space_group_name_H-M   'P 1'
#
loop_
_entity.id
_entity.type
_entity.pdbx_description
1 polymer ?
#
loop_
_entity_poly.entity_id
_entity_poly.type
_entity_poly.pdbx_seq_one_letter_code
_entity_poly.pdbx_strand_id
1 'polypeptide(L)'
;MSTIYTIGFTRKTAEAFFTLLRESGVTTLVDIRLHNRSQLAGFAKQDDLAWLARELAGIEYVHLPELAPTQELFDSFKRQGGSWEDFEQGFRDVMEQRGAYERFDRALLRGGLCLLCSEAAPEHCHRRLVAEGLAAIEPRLQVEHLQ
;
A
#
# COMPACT_ATOMS: atom_id res chain seq x y z
N MET A 1 0.43 -19.55 8.51
CA MET A 1 1.23 -18.61 7.69
C MET A 1 0.44 -17.33 7.61
N SER A 2 1.11 -16.17 7.67
CA SER A 2 0.44 -14.87 7.55
C SER A 2 0.70 -14.31 6.16
N THR A 3 -0.31 -13.72 5.53
CA THR A 3 -0.21 -13.14 4.20
C THR A 3 -0.37 -11.62 4.30
N ILE A 4 0.51 -10.89 3.63
CA ILE A 4 0.30 -9.47 3.30
C ILE A 4 -0.25 -9.42 1.89
N TYR A 5 -1.39 -8.76 1.76
CA TYR A 5 -1.97 -8.45 0.47
C TYR A 5 -1.50 -7.07 0.03
N THR A 6 -1.53 -6.82 -1.27
CA THR A 6 -1.36 -5.47 -1.81
C THR A 6 -2.39 -5.23 -2.89
N ILE A 7 -2.85 -3.99 -3.02
CA ILE A 7 -3.80 -3.60 -4.06
C ILE A 7 -3.50 -2.19 -4.59
N GLY A 8 -3.76 -2.00 -5.88
CA GLY A 8 -3.75 -0.71 -6.54
C GLY A 8 -5.15 -0.33 -7.01
N PHE A 9 -5.59 0.92 -6.81
CA PHE A 9 -6.96 1.30 -7.19
C PHE A 9 -7.11 1.71 -8.67
N THR A 10 -6.04 2.14 -9.35
CA THR A 10 -6.16 2.59 -10.75
C THR A 10 -6.49 1.42 -11.68
N ARG A 11 -7.29 1.68 -12.72
CA ARG A 11 -7.83 0.68 -13.66
C ARG A 11 -8.76 -0.37 -13.04
N LYS A 12 -9.24 -0.14 -11.81
CA LYS A 12 -10.29 -0.95 -11.17
C LYS A 12 -11.57 -0.13 -10.99
N THR A 13 -12.71 -0.76 -11.22
CA THR A 13 -13.99 -0.23 -10.75
C THR A 13 -14.06 -0.40 -9.23
N ALA A 14 -14.94 0.36 -8.57
CA ALA A 14 -15.20 0.15 -7.14
C ALA A 14 -15.64 -1.30 -6.86
N GLU A 15 -16.54 -1.84 -7.69
CA GLU A 15 -17.01 -3.22 -7.60
C GLU A 15 -15.86 -4.24 -7.63
N ALA A 16 -14.96 -4.14 -8.63
CA ALA A 16 -13.83 -5.03 -8.74
C ALA A 16 -12.88 -4.89 -7.54
N PHE A 17 -12.60 -3.65 -7.12
CA PHE A 17 -11.72 -3.35 -6.00
C PHE A 17 -12.24 -3.96 -4.68
N PHE A 18 -13.50 -3.73 -4.32
CA PHE A 18 -14.06 -4.26 -3.07
C PHE A 18 -14.35 -5.76 -3.12
N THR A 19 -14.59 -6.32 -4.31
CA THR A 19 -14.73 -7.78 -4.48
C THR A 19 -13.40 -8.49 -4.20
N LEU A 20 -12.29 -8.01 -4.78
CA LEU A 20 -10.95 -8.56 -4.51
C LEU A 20 -10.60 -8.52 -3.02
N LEU A 21 -10.88 -7.39 -2.35
CA LEU A 21 -10.64 -7.26 -0.91
C LEU A 21 -11.44 -8.29 -0.10
N ARG A 22 -12.73 -8.45 -0.37
CA ARG A 22 -13.58 -9.44 0.31
C ARG A 22 -13.12 -10.87 0.10
N GLU A 23 -12.81 -11.24 -1.13
CA GLU A 23 -12.44 -12.62 -1.49
C GLU A 23 -11.08 -13.03 -0.93
N SER A 24 -10.19 -12.06 -0.70
CA SER A 24 -8.87 -12.29 -0.11
C SER A 24 -8.89 -12.55 1.41
N GLY A 25 -10.00 -12.25 2.11
CA GLY A 25 -10.08 -12.38 3.57
C GLY A 25 -9.29 -11.32 4.35
N VAL A 26 -8.92 -10.20 3.71
CA VAL A 26 -8.30 -9.04 4.35
C VAL A 26 -9.22 -8.48 5.43
N THR A 27 -8.67 -8.07 6.58
CA THR A 27 -9.43 -7.35 7.63
C THR A 27 -9.04 -5.87 7.76
N THR A 28 -7.89 -5.47 7.23
CA THR A 28 -7.39 -4.09 7.34
C THR A 28 -6.80 -3.60 6.03
N LEU A 29 -7.33 -2.51 5.48
CA LEU A 29 -6.78 -1.77 4.35
C LEU A 29 -5.83 -0.68 4.87
N VAL A 30 -4.55 -0.83 4.58
CA VAL A 30 -3.49 0.09 4.98
C VAL A 30 -3.15 1.00 3.80
N ASP A 31 -3.63 2.23 3.86
CA ASP A 31 -3.32 3.27 2.89
C ASP A 31 -1.91 3.80 3.13
N ILE A 32 -1.02 3.55 2.17
CA ILE A 32 0.37 4.01 2.20
C ILE A 32 0.62 5.10 1.14
N ARG A 33 -0.44 5.79 0.69
CA ARG A 33 -0.31 6.88 -0.28
C ARG A 33 0.15 8.15 0.44
N LEU A 34 1.14 8.81 -0.15
CA LEU A 34 1.56 10.16 0.27
C LEU A 34 0.42 11.17 0.06
N HIS A 35 -0.33 11.02 -1.03
CA HIS A 35 -1.49 11.85 -1.37
C HIS A 35 -2.72 10.98 -1.61
N ASN A 36 -3.65 10.97 -0.66
CA ASN A 36 -4.85 10.12 -0.66
C ASN A 36 -6.18 10.88 -0.91
N ARG A 37 -6.11 12.18 -1.20
CA ARG A 37 -7.28 13.04 -1.49
C ARG A 37 -7.51 13.33 -2.98
N SER A 38 -6.76 12.66 -3.85
CA SER A 38 -6.81 12.85 -5.31
C SER A 38 -8.18 12.48 -5.89
N GLN A 39 -8.59 13.17 -6.96
CA GLN A 39 -9.82 12.90 -7.72
C GLN A 39 -9.66 11.77 -8.76
N LEU A 40 -8.50 11.12 -8.84
CA LEU A 40 -8.21 10.09 -9.87
C LEU A 40 -9.24 8.95 -9.90
N ALA A 41 -9.77 8.56 -8.73
CA ALA A 41 -10.92 7.68 -8.61
C ALA A 41 -11.78 8.15 -7.44
N GLY A 42 -13.05 8.49 -7.70
CA GLY A 42 -13.95 9.05 -6.70
C GLY A 42 -14.08 8.18 -5.44
N PHE A 43 -14.20 6.86 -5.61
CA PHE A 43 -14.31 5.91 -4.50
C PHE A 43 -13.03 5.77 -3.65
N ALA A 44 -11.88 6.21 -4.17
CA ALA A 44 -10.58 6.04 -3.53
C ALA A 44 -10.13 7.28 -2.76
N LYS A 45 -10.98 8.30 -2.61
CA LYS A 45 -10.73 9.45 -1.72
C LYS A 45 -10.73 8.96 -0.28
N GLN A 46 -9.80 9.46 0.53
CA GLN A 46 -9.62 9.04 1.93
C GLN A 46 -10.93 8.79 2.69
N ASP A 47 -11.79 9.80 2.83
CA ASP A 47 -13.00 9.70 3.66
C ASP A 47 -14.04 8.72 3.06
N ASP A 48 -14.23 8.78 1.73
CA ASP A 48 -15.14 7.88 1.00
C ASP A 48 -14.63 6.43 1.09
N LEU A 49 -13.32 6.22 0.92
CA LEU A 49 -12.69 4.91 0.90
C LEU A 49 -12.75 4.25 2.28
N ALA A 50 -12.51 5.00 3.35
CA ALA A 50 -12.62 4.50 4.71
C ALA A 50 -14.05 4.01 5.00
N TRP A 51 -15.05 4.82 4.63
CA TRP A 51 -16.45 4.43 4.76
C TRP A 51 -16.80 3.22 3.88
N LEU A 52 -16.45 3.25 2.58
CA LEU A 52 -16.75 2.17 1.64
C LEU A 52 -16.06 0.85 2.01
N ALA A 53 -14.81 0.88 2.48
CA ALA A 53 -14.10 -0.33 2.93
C ALA A 53 -14.84 -1.01 4.09
N ARG A 54 -15.36 -0.22 5.04
CA ARG A 54 -16.17 -0.74 6.14
C ARG A 54 -17.52 -1.27 5.65
N GLU A 55 -18.26 -0.48 4.88
CA GLU A 55 -19.64 -0.84 4.50
C GLU A 55 -19.71 -1.94 3.43
N LEU A 56 -18.79 -1.96 2.47
CA LEU A 56 -18.84 -2.88 1.34
C LEU A 56 -17.97 -4.12 1.54
N ALA A 57 -16.97 -4.07 2.42
CA ALA A 57 -16.06 -5.18 2.65
C ALA A 57 -15.91 -5.59 4.13
N GLY A 58 -16.43 -4.82 5.09
CA GLY A 58 -16.26 -5.12 6.52
C GLY A 58 -14.81 -4.96 6.99
N ILE A 59 -14.05 -4.08 6.34
CA ILE A 59 -12.60 -3.93 6.52
C ILE A 59 -12.29 -2.61 7.23
N GLU A 60 -11.39 -2.67 8.21
CA GLU A 60 -10.84 -1.50 8.88
C GLU A 60 -9.93 -0.71 7.94
N TYR A 61 -9.89 0.62 8.08
CA TYR A 61 -9.04 1.49 7.28
C TYR A 61 -8.03 2.22 8.16
N VAL A 62 -6.76 2.18 7.77
CA VAL A 62 -5.67 2.90 8.44
C VAL A 62 -4.81 3.61 7.40
N HIS A 63 -4.46 4.87 7.64
CA HIS A 63 -3.52 5.62 6.80
C HIS A 63 -2.16 5.71 7.48
N LEU A 64 -1.13 5.14 6.86
CA LEU A 64 0.26 5.09 7.34
C LEU A 64 1.20 5.79 6.35
N PRO A 65 1.23 7.13 6.32
CA PRO A 65 2.10 7.90 5.42
C PRO A 65 3.61 7.70 5.70
N GLU A 66 3.98 7.16 6.85
CA GLU A 66 5.36 6.76 7.17
C GLU A 66 5.89 5.62 6.29
N LEU A 67 5.00 4.88 5.62
CA LEU A 67 5.34 3.87 4.60
C LEU A 67 5.26 4.43 3.17
N ALA A 68 4.99 5.74 3.02
CA ALA A 68 4.95 6.41 1.72
C ALA A 68 6.33 7.02 1.37
N PRO A 69 6.64 7.24 0.07
CA PRO A 69 7.81 8.01 -0.32
C PRO A 69 7.77 9.43 0.25
N THR A 70 8.92 10.10 0.39
CA THR A 70 8.94 11.53 0.69
C THR A 70 8.44 12.33 -0.51
N GLN A 71 7.99 13.57 -0.28
CA GLN A 71 7.64 14.49 -1.36
C GLN A 71 8.82 14.71 -2.31
N GLU A 72 10.03 14.86 -1.76
CA GLU A 72 11.25 15.08 -2.52
C GLU A 72 11.56 13.90 -3.45
N LEU A 73 11.49 12.67 -2.94
CA LEU A 73 11.71 11.46 -3.74
C LEU A 73 10.64 11.29 -4.82
N PHE A 74 9.38 11.51 -4.46
CA PHE A 74 8.25 11.45 -5.39
C PHE A 74 8.38 12.48 -6.52
N ASP A 75 8.75 13.71 -6.18
CA ASP A 75 8.94 14.78 -7.14
C ASP A 75 10.16 14.56 -8.03
N SER A 76 11.24 14.00 -7.50
CA SER A 76 12.45 13.67 -8.26
C SER A 76 12.13 12.65 -9.35
N PHE A 77 11.46 11.55 -8.98
CA PHE A 77 11.02 10.51 -9.91
C PHE A 77 10.10 11.07 -11.01
N LYS A 78 9.12 11.91 -10.64
CA LYS A 78 8.17 12.47 -11.62
C LYS A 78 8.77 13.53 -12.55
N ARG A 79 9.64 14.41 -12.05
CA ARG A 79 10.11 15.59 -12.81
C ARG A 79 11.34 15.29 -13.66
N GLN A 80 12.19 14.34 -13.26
CA GLN A 80 13.49 14.14 -13.91
C GLN A 80 13.53 12.96 -14.88
N GLY A 81 12.41 12.24 -15.07
CA GLY A 81 12.46 10.95 -15.76
C GLY A 81 13.38 9.96 -15.04
N GLY A 82 13.43 10.06 -13.71
CA GLY A 82 14.31 9.26 -12.86
C GLY A 82 14.08 7.77 -13.10
N SER A 83 15.16 6.99 -13.05
CA SER A 83 15.05 5.54 -13.21
C SER A 83 14.24 4.95 -12.06
N TRP A 84 13.58 3.82 -12.32
CA TRP A 84 12.89 3.10 -11.24
C TRP A 84 13.90 2.65 -10.18
N GLU A 85 15.11 2.30 -10.59
CA GLU A 85 16.21 1.87 -9.75
C GLU A 85 16.62 2.96 -8.75
N ASP A 86 16.75 4.22 -9.19
CA ASP A 86 17.06 5.34 -8.30
C ASP A 86 15.95 5.59 -7.29
N PHE A 87 14.68 5.49 -7.72
CA PHE A 87 13.53 5.61 -6.84
C PHE A 87 13.50 4.48 -5.81
N GLU A 88 13.74 3.25 -6.23
CA GLU A 88 13.75 2.07 -5.37
C GLU A 88 14.84 2.19 -4.30
N GLN A 89 16.05 2.57 -4.66
CA GLN A 89 17.13 2.78 -3.70
C GLN A 89 16.79 3.92 -2.73
N GLY A 90 16.41 5.09 -3.24
CA GLY A 90 16.05 6.23 -2.39
C GLY A 90 14.87 5.93 -1.46
N PHE A 91 13.91 5.09 -1.90
CA PHE A 91 12.81 4.66 -1.06
C PHE A 91 13.28 3.74 0.08
N ARG A 92 14.18 2.79 -0.21
CA ARG A 92 14.77 1.90 0.82
C ARG A 92 15.53 2.72 1.87
N ASP A 93 16.33 3.70 1.44
CA ASP A 93 17.06 4.61 2.34
C ASP A 93 16.10 5.38 3.25
N VAL A 94 14.97 5.88 2.71
CA VAL A 94 13.94 6.56 3.50
C VAL A 94 13.30 5.62 4.52
N MET A 95 13.00 4.38 4.16
CA MET A 95 12.42 3.39 5.09
C MET A 95 13.40 3.05 6.23
N GLU A 96 14.69 2.89 5.90
CA GLU A 96 15.75 2.63 6.87
C GLU A 96 15.93 3.82 7.83
N GLN A 97 16.05 5.05 7.31
CA GLN A 97 16.18 6.25 8.12
C GLN A 97 15.00 6.45 9.09
N ARG A 98 13.80 6.03 8.70
CA ARG A 98 12.60 6.08 9.55
C ARG A 98 12.58 4.96 10.59
N GLY A 99 13.36 3.89 10.40
CA GLY A 99 13.17 2.63 11.11
C GLY A 99 11.75 2.08 10.90
N ALA A 100 11.24 2.22 9.69
CA ALA A 100 9.81 2.05 9.40
C ALA A 100 9.34 0.62 9.67
N TYR A 101 10.17 -0.37 9.34
CA TYR A 101 9.83 -1.78 9.53
C TYR A 101 10.00 -2.24 10.97
N GLU A 102 10.99 -1.71 11.70
CA GLU A 102 11.22 -1.99 13.12
C GLU A 102 10.09 -1.44 13.99
N ARG A 103 9.55 -0.27 13.61
CA ARG A 103 8.45 0.40 14.32
C ARG A 103 7.06 -0.05 13.86
N PHE A 104 6.99 -0.89 12.82
CA PHE A 104 5.74 -1.36 12.27
C PHE A 104 4.98 -2.20 13.31
N ASP A 105 3.68 -1.91 13.48
CA ASP A 105 2.84 -2.69 14.38
C ASP A 105 2.59 -4.09 13.83
N ARG A 106 3.33 -5.07 14.37
CA ARG A 106 3.20 -6.48 13.99
C ARG A 106 1.82 -7.07 14.28
N ALA A 107 0.97 -6.41 15.09
CA ALA A 107 -0.41 -6.84 15.26
C ALA A 107 -1.21 -6.77 13.94
N LEU A 108 -0.89 -5.81 13.06
CA LEU A 108 -1.51 -5.69 11.74
C LEU A 108 -1.22 -6.89 10.84
N LEU A 109 -0.06 -7.55 11.01
CA LEU A 109 0.31 -8.76 10.25
C LEU A 109 -0.58 -9.97 10.56
N ARG A 110 -1.29 -9.97 11.70
CA ARG A 110 -2.13 -11.09 12.12
C ARG A 110 -3.54 -11.03 11.53
N GLY A 111 -4.02 -9.85 11.17
CA GLY A 111 -5.37 -9.64 10.64
C GLY A 111 -5.51 -9.92 9.14
N GLY A 112 -4.42 -10.08 8.39
CA GLY A 112 -4.50 -10.06 6.93
C GLY A 112 -4.65 -8.62 6.45
N LEU A 113 -3.53 -7.90 6.44
CA LEU A 113 -3.47 -6.52 5.99
C LEU A 113 -3.35 -6.44 4.46
N CYS A 114 -3.89 -5.39 3.87
CA CYS A 114 -3.72 -5.06 2.46
C CYS A 114 -3.08 -3.68 2.30
N LEU A 115 -1.88 -3.62 1.71
CA LEU A 115 -1.21 -2.37 1.38
C LEU A 115 -1.83 -1.74 0.12
N LEU A 116 -2.40 -0.54 0.27
CA LEU A 116 -3.04 0.21 -0.80
C LEU A 116 -2.11 1.25 -1.41
N CYS A 117 -2.07 1.28 -2.74
CA CYS A 117 -1.45 2.35 -3.51
C CYS A 117 -2.28 2.76 -4.74
N SER A 118 -1.76 3.67 -5.57
CA SER A 118 -2.43 4.20 -6.76
C SER A 118 -2.21 3.34 -8.00
N GLU A 119 -0.97 2.94 -8.29
CA GLU A 119 -0.60 2.25 -9.54
C GLU A 119 -1.38 0.95 -9.72
N ALA A 120 -1.75 0.58 -10.95
CA ALA A 120 -2.47 -0.66 -11.18
C ALA A 120 -1.59 -1.88 -10.84
N ALA A 121 -0.38 -1.90 -11.39
CA ALA A 121 0.55 -3.02 -11.34
C ALA A 121 1.63 -2.81 -10.24
N PRO A 122 2.11 -3.88 -9.58
CA PRO A 122 3.01 -3.77 -8.42
C PRO A 122 4.49 -3.59 -8.77
N GLU A 123 4.92 -3.87 -10.01
CA GLU A 123 6.34 -4.02 -10.39
C GLU A 123 7.14 -2.75 -10.10
N HIS A 124 6.58 -1.60 -10.48
CA HIS A 124 7.14 -0.27 -10.27
C HIS A 124 6.27 0.56 -9.32
N CYS A 125 5.98 -0.01 -8.14
CA CYS A 125 5.17 0.63 -7.11
C CYS A 125 5.82 0.46 -5.73
N HIS A 126 5.79 1.52 -4.90
CA HIS A 126 6.36 1.46 -3.55
C HIS A 126 5.67 0.43 -2.65
N ARG A 127 4.41 0.05 -2.93
CA ARG A 127 3.72 -1.01 -2.17
C ARG A 127 4.45 -2.35 -2.23
N ARG A 128 5.11 -2.66 -3.34
CA ARG A 128 5.95 -3.86 -3.48
C ARG A 128 7.13 -3.77 -2.53
N LEU A 129 7.83 -2.64 -2.54
CA LEU A 129 9.00 -2.40 -1.69
C LEU A 129 8.65 -2.48 -0.19
N VAL A 130 7.50 -1.93 0.20
CA VAL A 130 7.00 -2.06 1.58
C VAL A 130 6.70 -3.53 1.93
N ALA A 131 5.98 -4.25 1.06
CA ALA A 131 5.67 -5.66 1.29
C ALA A 131 6.92 -6.54 1.42
N GLU A 132 7.90 -6.32 0.54
CA GLU A 132 9.20 -7.01 0.57
C GLU A 132 9.98 -6.70 1.84
N GLY A 133 10.04 -5.43 2.27
CA GLY A 133 10.71 -5.04 3.50
C GLY A 133 10.09 -5.67 4.74
N LEU A 134 8.76 -5.76 4.80
CA LEU A 134 8.05 -6.46 5.88
C LEU A 134 8.29 -7.97 5.85
N ALA A 135 8.30 -8.59 4.65
CA ALA A 135 8.60 -10.02 4.51
C ALA A 135 10.04 -10.36 4.90
N ALA A 136 11.00 -9.45 4.68
CA ALA A 136 12.40 -9.64 5.07
C ALA A 136 12.58 -9.75 6.60
N ILE A 137 11.75 -9.07 7.40
CA ILE A 137 11.80 -9.10 8.87
C ILE A 137 10.84 -10.12 9.51
N GLU A 138 10.00 -10.78 8.71
CA GLU A 138 9.07 -11.82 9.13
C GLU A 138 9.11 -13.00 8.13
N PRO A 139 10.03 -13.97 8.30
CA PRO A 139 10.33 -14.99 7.29
C PRO A 139 9.18 -15.93 6.89
N ARG A 140 8.08 -15.95 7.65
CA ARG A 140 6.89 -16.77 7.38
C ARG A 140 5.80 -16.03 6.63
N LEU A 141 6.08 -14.79 6.25
CA LEU A 141 5.12 -13.90 5.65
C LEU A 141 5.14 -14.05 4.12
N GLN A 142 3.97 -14.26 3.54
CA GLN A 142 3.79 -14.34 2.09
C GLN A 142 3.24 -13.01 1.57
N VAL A 143 3.64 -12.64 0.35
CA VAL A 143 3.13 -11.45 -0.33
C VAL A 143 2.23 -11.88 -1.47
N GLU A 144 1.01 -11.35 -1.51
CA GLU A 144 0.04 -11.60 -2.56
C GLU A 144 -0.46 -10.28 -3.15
N HIS A 145 -0.39 -10.14 -4.48
CA HIS A 145 -0.83 -8.94 -5.18
C HIS A 145 -2.25 -9.16 -5.75
N LEU A 146 -3.24 -8.47 -5.21
CA LEU A 146 -4.62 -8.50 -5.72
C LEU A 146 -4.68 -7.73 -7.04
N GLN A 147 -5.02 -8.43 -8.13
CA GLN A 147 -5.05 -7.88 -9.49
C GLN A 147 -6.41 -8.00 -10.15
#